data_AF-A0A6C0DIS0-F1
#
_entry.id   AF-A0A6C0DIS0-F1
#
_cell.length_a   1.000
_cell.length_b   1.000
_cell.length_c   1.000
_cell.angle_alpha   90.00
_cell.angle_beta   90.00
_cell.angle_gamma   90.00
#
_symmetry.space_group_name_H-M   'P 1'
#
loop_
_entity.id
_entity.type
_entity.pdbx_description
1 polymer ?
#
loop_
_entity_poly.entity_id
_entity_poly.type
_entity_poly.pdbx_seq_one_letter_code
_entity_poly.pdbx_strand_id
1 'polypeptide(L)'
;MSECPNSDPNFDKVMSRWFDTTSKDYPSNRKKVYYGICIWVRLILFTIVFYYRKHKYMPYILALFSSFSIYHYKDNIKNPGKQWWSKRFDLAIAVSLLISTVLVIMKKVDPVVMPVILYISLFGGILQSFFIKFC
;
A
#
# COMPACT_ATOMS: atom_id res chain seq x y z
N MET A 1 -25.67 5.40 14.63
CA MET A 1 -24.59 5.57 13.65
C MET A 1 -23.35 6.03 14.41
N SER A 2 -22.44 5.13 14.77
CA SER A 2 -21.10 5.56 15.16
C SER A 2 -20.35 5.84 13.86
N GLU A 3 -20.16 7.13 13.55
CA GLU A 3 -19.30 7.57 12.46
C GLU A 3 -17.95 6.85 12.62
N CYS A 4 -17.61 5.95 11.70
CA CYS A 4 -16.26 5.44 11.66
C CYS A 4 -15.38 6.59 11.15
N PRO A 5 -14.52 7.18 12.00
CA PRO A 5 -13.81 8.42 11.69
C PRO A 5 -12.84 8.25 10.51
N ASN A 6 -12.53 7.00 10.17
CA ASN A 6 -11.65 6.60 9.10
C ASN A 6 -12.46 5.88 8.02
N SER A 7 -13.22 6.60 7.18
CA SER A 7 -13.90 6.02 6.02
C SER A 7 -13.34 6.58 4.72
N ASP A 8 -12.83 5.72 3.82
CA ASP A 8 -12.46 6.15 2.47
C ASP A 8 -13.73 6.15 1.58
N PRO A 9 -14.21 7.33 1.13
CA PRO A 9 -15.48 7.46 0.41
C PRO A 9 -15.47 6.76 -0.95
N ASN A 10 -14.31 6.63 -1.60
CA ASN A 10 -14.21 5.93 -2.88
C ASN A 10 -14.30 4.43 -2.69
N PHE A 11 -13.67 3.90 -1.63
CA PHE A 11 -13.79 2.49 -1.28
C PHE A 11 -15.21 2.12 -0.84
N ASP A 12 -15.87 2.99 -0.07
CA ASP A 12 -17.27 2.79 0.34
C ASP A 12 -18.24 2.78 -0.83
N LYS A 13 -18.03 3.64 -1.82
CA LYS A 13 -18.84 3.68 -3.04
C LYS A 13 -18.73 2.40 -3.87
N VAL A 14 -17.56 1.75 -3.84
CA VAL A 14 -17.37 0.45 -4.49
C VAL A 14 -18.01 -0.64 -3.64
N MET A 15 -17.79 -0.66 -2.32
CA MET A 15 -18.32 -1.72 -1.47
C MET A 15 -19.85 -1.71 -1.35
N SER A 16 -20.48 -0.54 -1.37
CA SER A 16 -21.94 -0.42 -1.33
C SER A 16 -22.65 -1.04 -2.53
N ARG A 17 -21.94 -1.33 -3.62
CA ARG A 17 -22.49 -2.09 -4.76
C ARG A 17 -22.55 -3.60 -4.51
N TRP A 18 -21.73 -4.12 -3.60
CA TRP A 18 -21.56 -5.55 -3.37
C TRP A 18 -22.05 -6.01 -1.99
N PHE A 19 -22.18 -5.09 -1.03
CA PHE A 19 -22.60 -5.39 0.34
C PHE A 19 -23.62 -4.38 0.86
N ASP A 20 -24.58 -4.88 1.65
CA ASP A 20 -25.56 -4.05 2.34
C ASP A 20 -24.87 -3.23 3.45
N THR A 21 -24.82 -1.92 3.21
CA THR A 21 -24.19 -0.90 4.07
C THR A 21 -24.96 -0.68 5.38
N THR A 22 -26.18 -1.17 5.50
CA THR A 22 -27.02 -1.03 6.71
C THR A 22 -26.88 -2.19 7.70
N SER A 23 -26.19 -3.27 7.31
CA SER A 23 -25.95 -4.41 8.19
C SER A 23 -24.94 -4.11 9.30
N LYS A 24 -25.15 -4.67 10.50
CA LYS A 24 -24.19 -4.57 11.63
C LYS A 24 -22.83 -5.20 11.30
N ASP A 25 -22.78 -6.12 10.34
CA ASP A 25 -21.57 -6.82 9.90
C ASP A 25 -20.75 -6.04 8.86
N TYR A 26 -21.29 -4.96 8.31
CA TYR A 26 -20.64 -4.16 7.27
C TYR A 26 -19.22 -3.68 7.65
N PRO A 27 -18.95 -3.16 8.86
CA PRO A 27 -17.60 -2.72 9.23
C PRO A 27 -16.57 -3.86 9.27
N SER A 28 -16.99 -5.04 9.74
CA SER A 28 -16.15 -6.24 9.83
C SER A 28 -15.83 -6.80 8.43
N ASN A 29 -16.85 -6.91 7.57
CA ASN A 29 -16.69 -7.39 6.21
C ASN A 29 -15.84 -6.42 5.36
N ARG A 30 -16.05 -5.11 5.52
CA ARG A 30 -15.25 -4.08 4.88
C ARG A 30 -13.76 -4.18 5.25
N LYS A 31 -13.46 -4.37 6.55
CA LYS A 31 -12.08 -4.57 7.03
C LYS A 31 -11.44 -5.79 6.36
N LYS A 32 -12.14 -6.94 6.38
CA LYS A 32 -11.62 -8.20 5.82
C LYS A 32 -11.33 -8.10 4.33
N VAL A 33 -12.24 -7.52 3.55
CA VAL A 33 -12.07 -7.35 2.10
C VAL A 33 -10.92 -6.40 1.78
N TYR A 34 -10.84 -5.26 2.47
CA TYR A 34 -9.76 -4.29 2.25
C TYR A 34 -8.38 -4.90 2.50
N TYR A 35 -8.18 -5.51 3.67
CA TYR A 35 -6.89 -6.11 4.00
C TYR A 35 -6.60 -7.35 3.16
N GLY A 36 -7.61 -8.17 2.85
CA GLY A 36 -7.46 -9.32 1.97
C GLY A 36 -6.91 -8.91 0.61
N ILE A 37 -7.56 -7.97 -0.07
CA ILE A 37 -7.09 -7.45 -1.36
C ILE A 37 -5.70 -6.84 -1.23
N CYS A 38 -5.45 -6.05 -0.18
CA CYS A 38 -4.16 -5.39 0.02
C CYS A 38 -3.01 -6.39 0.19
N ILE A 39 -3.20 -7.44 0.99
CA ILE A 39 -2.19 -8.49 1.22
C ILE A 39 -1.92 -9.25 -0.08
N TRP A 40 -2.96 -9.66 -0.81
CA TRP A 40 -2.82 -10.37 -2.08
C TRP A 40 -2.07 -9.54 -3.13
N VAL A 41 -2.45 -8.27 -3.30
CA VAL A 41 -1.79 -7.36 -4.25
C VAL A 41 -0.32 -7.16 -3.88
N ARG A 42 0.00 -6.96 -2.59
CA ARG A 42 1.39 -6.83 -2.12
C ARG A 42 2.21 -8.10 -2.33
N LEU A 43 1.61 -9.27 -2.11
CA LEU A 43 2.27 -10.57 -2.29
C LEU A 43 2.59 -10.83 -3.77
N ILE A 44 1.66 -10.50 -4.67
CA ILE A 44 1.88 -10.57 -6.13
C ILE A 44 3.01 -9.63 -6.55
N LEU A 45 2.95 -8.36 -6.13
CA LEU A 45 4.01 -7.37 -6.42
C LEU A 45 5.38 -7.83 -5.91
N PHE A 46 5.45 -8.30 -4.68
CA PHE A 46 6.68 -8.86 -4.10
C PHE A 46 7.21 -10.02 -4.94
N THR A 47 6.36 -10.97 -5.32
CA THR A 47 6.76 -12.17 -6.08
C THR A 47 7.31 -11.80 -7.45
N ILE A 48 6.63 -10.91 -8.17
CA ILE A 48 7.08 -10.40 -9.48
C ILE A 48 8.44 -9.73 -9.32
N VAL A 49 8.57 -8.82 -8.36
CA VAL A 49 9.82 -8.07 -8.16
C VAL A 49 10.95 -8.98 -7.74
N PHE A 50 10.70 -9.96 -6.88
CA PHE A 50 11.69 -10.92 -6.43
C PHE A 50 12.22 -11.78 -7.58
N TYR A 51 11.33 -12.27 -8.46
CA TYR A 51 11.70 -13.10 -9.61
C TYR A 51 12.43 -12.29 -10.68
N TYR A 52 11.92 -11.11 -11.02
CA TYR A 52 12.47 -10.25 -12.07
C TYR A 52 13.53 -9.26 -11.59
N ARG A 53 14.02 -9.36 -10.34
CA ARG A 53 14.98 -8.39 -9.74
C ARG A 53 16.27 -8.21 -10.53
N LYS A 54 16.73 -9.25 -11.22
CA LYS A 54 17.98 -9.23 -12.01
C LYS A 54 17.77 -8.63 -13.41
N HIS A 55 16.52 -8.42 -13.82
CA HIS A 55 16.21 -7.88 -15.13
C HIS A 55 16.54 -6.38 -15.20
N LYS A 56 17.22 -5.95 -16.27
CA LYS A 56 17.71 -4.58 -16.43
C LYS A 56 16.59 -3.52 -16.31
N TYR A 57 15.38 -3.82 -16.81
CA TYR A 57 14.26 -2.88 -16.80
C TYR A 57 13.48 -2.83 -15.48
N MET A 58 13.63 -3.83 -14.61
CA MET A 58 12.85 -3.92 -13.37
C MET A 58 12.97 -2.69 -12.47
N PRO A 59 14.18 -2.16 -12.18
CA PRO A 59 14.30 -0.97 -11.33
C PRO A 59 13.70 0.28 -11.99
N TYR A 60 13.69 0.40 -13.32
CA TYR A 60 13.06 1.53 -14.01
C TYR A 60 11.54 1.48 -13.91
N ILE A 61 10.95 0.28 -14.08
CA ILE A 61 9.51 0.06 -13.92
C ILE A 61 9.10 0.40 -12.48
N LEU A 62 9.86 -0.08 -11.50
CA LEU A 62 9.62 0.22 -10.08
C LEU A 62 9.76 1.70 -9.76
N ALA A 63 10.76 2.38 -10.32
CA ALA A 63 10.94 3.82 -10.13
C ALA A 63 9.73 4.59 -10.68
N LEU A 64 9.21 4.19 -11.84
CA LEU A 64 8.03 4.81 -12.45
C LEU A 64 6.77 4.63 -11.59
N PHE A 65 6.47 3.40 -11.15
CA PHE A 65 5.33 3.14 -10.26
C PHE A 65 5.46 3.82 -8.90
N SER A 66 6.68 3.87 -8.34
CA SER A 66 6.93 4.54 -7.05
C SER A 66 6.73 6.04 -7.17
N SER A 67 7.20 6.64 -8.27
CA SER A 67 7.00 8.06 -8.55
C SER A 67 5.52 8.40 -8.71
N PHE A 68 4.77 7.58 -9.44
CA PHE A 68 3.32 7.73 -9.58
C PHE A 68 2.60 7.63 -8.24
N SER A 69 3.00 6.66 -7.40
CA SER A 69 2.44 6.49 -6.06
C SER A 69 2.71 7.71 -5.16
N ILE A 70 3.94 8.23 -5.17
CA ILE A 70 4.31 9.44 -4.42
C ILE A 70 3.51 10.65 -4.90
N TYR A 71 3.35 10.80 -6.22
CA TYR A 71 2.55 11.89 -6.79
C TYR A 71 1.09 11.82 -6.33
N HIS A 72 0.48 10.64 -6.38
CA HIS A 72 -0.89 10.41 -5.91
C HIS A 72 -1.03 10.69 -4.40
N TYR A 73 0.00 10.40 -3.61
CA TYR A 73 0.01 10.67 -2.17
C TYR A 73 0.52 12.06 -1.78
N LYS A 74 0.87 12.92 -2.75
CA LYS A 74 1.35 14.29 -2.48
C LYS A 74 0.31 15.14 -1.76
N ASP A 75 -0.96 14.94 -2.06
CA ASP A 75 -2.06 15.65 -1.39
C ASP A 75 -2.21 15.24 0.09
N ASN A 76 -1.68 14.08 0.48
CA ASN A 76 -1.67 13.60 1.86
C ASN A 76 -0.69 14.41 2.72
N ILE A 77 0.40 14.92 2.11
CA ILE A 77 1.38 15.76 2.80
C ILE A 77 0.73 17.09 3.23
N LYS A 78 -0.22 17.60 2.43
CA LYS A 78 -0.91 18.87 2.69
C LYS A 78 -2.04 18.75 3.72
N ASN A 79 -2.66 17.58 3.87
CA ASN A 79 -3.82 17.38 4.76
C ASN A 79 -3.62 16.17 5.71
N PRO A 80 -2.71 16.26 6.69
CA PRO A 80 -2.36 15.12 7.54
C PRO A 80 -3.55 14.59 8.38
N GLY A 81 -4.53 15.41 8.73
CA GLY A 81 -5.62 15.04 9.65
C GLY A 81 -6.79 14.25 9.05
N LYS A 82 -6.88 14.09 7.73
CA LYS A 82 -8.07 13.50 7.05
C LYS A 82 -7.86 12.08 6.52
N GLN A 83 -6.69 11.47 6.73
CA GLN A 83 -6.34 10.23 6.07
C GLN A 83 -5.75 9.16 6.98
N TRP A 84 -6.01 7.91 6.59
CA TRP A 84 -5.66 6.72 7.33
C TRP A 84 -4.15 6.56 7.46
N TRP A 85 -3.71 6.08 8.63
CA TRP A 85 -2.30 5.79 8.93
C TRP A 85 -1.63 4.91 7.85
N SER A 86 -2.39 3.99 7.24
CA SER A 86 -1.96 3.15 6.11
C SER A 86 -1.33 3.96 4.97
N LYS A 87 -1.94 5.10 4.61
CA LYS A 87 -1.50 5.92 3.47
C LYS A 87 -0.17 6.63 3.75
N ARG A 88 0.15 6.90 5.02
CA ARG A 88 1.45 7.47 5.42
C ARG A 88 2.56 6.42 5.38
N PHE A 89 2.26 5.20 5.86
CA PHE A 89 3.18 4.08 5.76
C PHE A 89 3.47 3.74 4.28
N ASP A 90 2.44 3.71 3.44
CA ASP A 90 2.60 3.44 2.01
C ASP A 90 3.41 4.52 1.29
N LEU A 91 3.24 5.80 1.67
CA LEU A 91 4.09 6.89 1.16
C LEU A 91 5.56 6.70 1.56
N ALA A 92 5.84 6.35 2.83
CA ALA A 92 7.20 6.10 3.29
C ALA A 92 7.86 4.95 2.52
N ILE A 93 7.14 3.85 2.32
CA ILE A 93 7.58 2.72 1.50
C ILE A 93 7.84 3.16 0.06
N ALA A 94 6.94 3.92 -0.56
CA ALA A 94 7.10 4.38 -1.94
C ALA A 94 8.34 5.26 -2.12
N VAL A 95 8.62 6.16 -1.16
CA VAL A 95 9.83 7.00 -1.17
C VAL A 95 11.09 6.15 -0.98
N SER A 96 11.11 5.24 0.00
CA SER A 96 12.23 4.33 0.21
C SER A 96 12.50 3.46 -1.02
N LEU A 97 11.43 2.98 -1.68
CA LEU A 97 11.54 2.16 -2.87
C LEU A 97 12.09 2.97 -4.04
N LEU A 98 11.62 4.20 -4.25
CA LEU A 98 12.18 5.10 -5.26
C LEU A 98 13.68 5.34 -5.05
N ILE A 99 14.10 5.70 -3.83
CA ILE A 99 15.53 5.90 -3.51
C ILE A 99 16.33 4.61 -3.81
N SER A 100 15.84 3.46 -3.35
CA SER A 100 16.52 2.18 -3.58
C SER A 100 16.65 1.85 -5.07
N THR A 101 15.62 2.11 -5.88
CA THR A 101 15.65 1.84 -7.32
C THR A 101 16.65 2.73 -8.04
N VAL A 102 16.77 4.00 -7.65
CA VAL A 102 17.79 4.92 -8.18
C VAL A 102 19.20 4.42 -7.83
N LEU A 103 19.43 4.01 -6.58
CA LEU A 103 20.73 3.46 -6.17
C LEU A 103 21.10 2.16 -6.90
N VAL A 104 20.12 1.30 -7.19
CA VAL A 104 20.31 0.09 -8.00
C VAL A 104 20.64 0.46 -9.45
N ILE A 105 19.98 1.45 -10.04
CA ILE A 105 20.29 1.94 -11.39
C ILE A 105 21.72 2.49 -11.46
N MET A 106 22.16 3.22 -10.42
CA MET A 106 23.53 3.70 -10.26
C MET A 106 24.55 2.60 -9.92
N LYS A 107 24.10 1.34 -9.78
CA LYS A 107 24.91 0.17 -9.37
C LYS A 107 25.62 0.37 -8.02
N LYS A 108 25.06 1.17 -7.12
CA LYS A 108 25.60 1.41 -5.78
C LYS A 108 25.13 0.38 -4.75
N VAL A 109 24.02 -0.29 -5.03
CA VAL A 109 23.34 -1.22 -4.13
C VAL A 109 22.85 -2.44 -4.91
N ASP A 110 22.82 -3.60 -4.24
CA ASP A 110 22.31 -4.83 -4.83
C ASP A 110 20.80 -4.76 -5.14
N PRO A 111 20.35 -5.34 -6.28
CA PRO A 111 18.92 -5.38 -6.64
C PRO A 111 18.04 -6.11 -5.62
N VAL A 112 18.63 -6.84 -4.67
CA VAL A 112 17.95 -7.53 -3.57
C VAL A 112 17.27 -6.55 -2.60
N VAL A 113 17.69 -5.29 -2.54
CA VAL A 113 17.08 -4.30 -1.64
C VAL A 113 15.63 -3.98 -2.03
N MET A 114 15.28 -4.00 -3.32
CA MET A 114 13.92 -3.73 -3.79
C MET A 114 12.88 -4.73 -3.22
N PRO A 115 13.05 -6.07 -3.38
CA PRO A 115 12.13 -7.02 -2.78
C PRO A 115 12.16 -7.01 -1.24
N VAL A 116 13.28 -6.67 -0.61
CA VAL A 116 13.34 -6.53 0.86
C VAL A 116 12.42 -5.39 1.35
N ILE A 117 12.42 -4.24 0.67
CA ILE A 117 11.51 -3.13 1.01
C ILE A 117 10.05 -3.55 0.82
N LEU A 118 9.74 -4.25 -0.27
CA LEU A 118 8.38 -4.76 -0.51
C LEU A 118 7.97 -5.81 0.53
N TYR A 119 8.89 -6.64 0.99
CA TYR A 119 8.64 -7.59 2.07
C TYR A 119 8.32 -6.87 3.38
N ILE A 120 9.08 -5.83 3.73
CA ILE A 120 8.79 -4.96 4.89
C ILE A 120 7.40 -4.32 4.74
N SER A 121 7.04 -3.88 3.54
CA SER A 121 5.69 -3.36 3.26
C SER A 121 4.59 -4.40 3.45
N LEU A 122 4.80 -5.64 2.98
CA LEU A 122 3.87 -6.75 3.17
C LEU A 122 3.69 -7.05 4.66
N PHE A 123 4.80 -7.23 5.39
CA PHE A 123 4.78 -7.56 6.81
C PHE A 123 4.17 -6.43 7.64
N GLY A 124 4.54 -5.18 7.36
CA GLY A 124 3.95 -4.00 7.97
C GLY A 124 2.43 -3.92 7.74
N GLY A 125 1.96 -4.24 6.53
CA GLY A 125 0.53 -4.29 6.21
C GLY A 125 -0.22 -5.38 7.00
N ILE A 126 0.39 -6.56 7.15
CA ILE A 126 -0.15 -7.66 7.95
C ILE A 126 -0.25 -7.23 9.41
N LEU A 127 0.83 -6.71 10.01
CA LEU A 127 0.82 -6.20 11.39
C LEU A 127 -0.27 -5.13 11.58
N GLN A 128 -0.34 -4.19 10.65
CA GLN A 128 -1.35 -3.13 10.68
C GLN A 128 -2.78 -3.67 10.69
N SER A 129 -3.04 -4.80 10.02
CA SER A 129 -4.37 -5.44 10.02
C SER A 129 -4.80 -5.96 11.39
N PHE A 130 -3.84 -6.37 12.23
CA PHE A 130 -4.07 -6.83 13.60
C PHE A 130 -4.21 -5.67 14.59
N PHE A 131 -3.36 -4.65 14.49
CA PHE A 131 -3.28 -3.58 15.50
C PHE A 131 -4.25 -2.42 15.29
N ILE A 132 -4.70 -2.14 14.06
CA ILE A 132 -5.61 -1.00 13.82
C ILE A 132 -7.07 -1.41 14.01
N LYS A 133 -7.72 -0.75 14.98
CA LYS A 133 -9.18 -0.72 15.13
C LYS A 133 -9.76 0.06 13.94
N PHE A 134 -10.59 -0.60 13.14
CA PHE A 134 -11.13 -0.03 11.90
C PHE A 134 -12.31 0.93 12.15
N CYS A 135 -12.87 0.80 13.35
CA CYS A 135 -13.58 1.77 14.16
C CYS A 135 -13.26 1.32 15.61
#